data_AF-U7KBT0-F1
#
_entry.id   AF-U7KBT0-F1
#
_cell.length_a   1.000
_cell.length_b   1.000
_cell.length_c   1.000
_cell.angle_alpha   90.00
_cell.angle_beta   90.00
_cell.angle_gamma   90.00
#
_symmetry.space_group_name_H-M   'P 1'
#
loop_
_entity.id
_entity.type
_entity.pdbx_description
1 polymer ?
#
loop_
_entity_poly.entity_id
_entity_poly.type
_entity_poly.pdbx_seq_one_letter_code
_entity_poly.pdbx_strand_id
1 'polypeptide(L)'
;MPFLSDPQNRRTLVFILLVLCAIAIVVTLKLPGLIIAAMLVGAGWFMLRTRPDTAERKALRSSISLSADDIQDVIAEFEEFETSTEAESLADRTLYRPALLDLDCSHPAIDAFHYELAGARRFLRRLNIRIHAHGMRTQDLEALLRVTDERARELKESWLAARRAAFRLGPDYRTRQIDDEN
;
A
#
# COMPACT_ATOMS: atom_id res chain seq x y z
N MET A 1 12.08 8.03 -46.02
CA MET A 1 12.43 6.86 -45.18
C MET A 1 12.03 7.13 -43.73
N PRO A 2 10.86 6.67 -43.24
CA PRO A 2 10.45 6.89 -41.85
C PRO A 2 9.97 5.58 -41.18
N PHE A 3 10.84 4.85 -40.46
CA PHE A 3 10.42 3.69 -39.65
C PHE A 3 11.17 3.55 -38.31
N LEU A 4 11.79 4.63 -37.82
CA LEU A 4 12.54 4.64 -36.56
C LEU A 4 11.83 5.49 -35.50
N SER A 5 10.70 5.03 -34.97
CA SER A 5 10.14 5.60 -33.72
C SER A 5 9.05 4.73 -33.07
N ASP A 6 9.22 3.41 -33.03
CA ASP A 6 8.34 2.57 -32.19
C ASP A 6 9.15 1.47 -31.48
N PRO A 7 9.24 1.48 -30.13
CA PRO A 7 9.96 0.46 -29.36
C PRO A 7 9.38 -0.96 -29.54
N GLN A 8 8.10 -1.09 -29.93
CA GLN A 8 7.52 -2.39 -30.28
C GLN A 8 8.07 -2.93 -31.61
N ASN A 9 8.21 -2.07 -32.64
CA ASN A 9 8.79 -2.47 -33.92
C ASN A 9 10.27 -2.87 -33.82
N ARG A 10 11.01 -2.24 -32.91
CA ARG A 10 12.41 -2.63 -32.66
C ARG A 10 12.48 -4.02 -32.02
N ARG A 11 11.55 -4.36 -31.12
CA ARG A 11 11.45 -5.69 -30.50
C ARG A 11 11.07 -6.77 -31.49
N THR A 12 10.10 -6.52 -32.38
CA THR A 12 9.72 -7.46 -33.44
C THR A 12 10.84 -7.66 -34.46
N LEU A 13 11.54 -6.59 -34.85
CA LEU A 13 12.71 -6.70 -35.73
C LEU A 13 13.85 -7.52 -35.11
N VAL A 14 14.15 -7.32 -33.82
CA VAL A 14 15.17 -8.12 -33.12
C VAL A 14 14.75 -9.59 -33.04
N PHE A 15 13.47 -9.89 -32.79
CA PHE A 15 12.96 -11.26 -32.80
C PHE A 15 13.05 -11.92 -34.18
N ILE A 16 12.66 -11.19 -35.24
CA ILE A 16 12.74 -11.68 -36.62
C ILE A 16 14.20 -11.95 -37.00
N LEU A 17 15.13 -11.07 -36.64
CA LEU A 17 16.56 -11.24 -36.89
C LEU A 17 17.11 -12.47 -36.13
N LEU A 18 16.70 -12.68 -34.89
CA LEU A 18 17.15 -13.80 -34.05
C LEU A 18 16.64 -15.13 -34.61
N VAL A 19 15.38 -15.18 -35.07
CA VAL A 19 14.80 -16.35 -35.75
C VAL A 19 15.50 -16.63 -37.09
N LEU A 20 15.76 -15.61 -37.91
CA LEU A 20 16.50 -15.77 -39.17
C LEU A 20 17.93 -16.27 -38.95
N CYS A 21 18.61 -15.77 -37.91
CA CYS A 21 19.95 -16.21 -37.55
C CYS A 21 19.95 -17.68 -37.05
N ALA A 22 18.95 -18.06 -36.25
CA ALA A 22 18.77 -19.45 -35.81
C ALA A 22 18.51 -20.40 -36.99
N ILE A 23 17.69 -20.00 -37.97
CA ILE A 23 17.43 -20.79 -39.18
C ILE A 23 18.71 -20.93 -40.02
N ALA A 24 19.48 -19.85 -40.20
CA ALA A 24 20.73 -19.88 -40.95
C ALA A 24 21.78 -20.81 -40.31
N ILE A 25 21.86 -20.87 -38.98
CA ILE A 25 22.77 -21.76 -38.24
C ILE A 25 22.36 -23.23 -38.36
N VAL A 26 21.05 -23.52 -38.33
CA VAL A 26 20.52 -24.89 -38.49
C VAL A 26 20.75 -25.42 -39.90
N VAL A 27 20.56 -24.58 -40.93
CA VAL A 27 20.75 -24.96 -42.34
C VAL A 27 22.23 -25.18 -42.68
N THR A 28 23.15 -24.42 -42.07
CA THR A 28 24.58 -24.49 -42.39
C THR A 28 25.35 -25.55 -41.60
N LEU A 29 24.91 -25.96 -40.40
CA LEU A 29 25.73 -26.80 -39.49
C LEU A 29 25.13 -28.17 -39.05
N LYS A 30 23.91 -28.56 -39.46
CA LYS A 30 23.23 -29.81 -39.03
C LYS A 30 23.05 -29.94 -37.49
N LEU A 31 23.41 -31.07 -36.89
CA LEU A 31 23.17 -31.48 -35.48
C LEU A 31 23.58 -30.45 -34.39
N PRO A 32 24.75 -29.80 -34.44
CA PRO A 32 25.12 -28.78 -33.45
C PRO A 32 24.23 -27.52 -33.51
N GLY A 33 23.70 -27.16 -34.67
CA GLY A 33 22.80 -26.01 -34.82
C GLY A 33 21.45 -26.21 -34.10
N LEU A 34 20.96 -27.45 -34.06
CA LEU A 34 19.73 -27.82 -33.34
C LEU A 34 19.88 -27.59 -31.83
N ILE A 35 21.04 -27.91 -31.26
CA ILE A 35 21.33 -27.71 -29.82
C ILE A 35 21.32 -26.23 -29.49
N ILE A 36 21.96 -25.39 -30.32
CA ILE A 36 21.99 -23.93 -30.13
C ILE A 36 20.59 -23.32 -30.26
N ALA A 37 19.79 -23.76 -31.25
CA ALA A 37 18.42 -23.30 -31.43
C ALA A 37 17.52 -23.69 -30.24
N ALA A 38 17.62 -24.92 -29.75
CA ALA A 38 16.90 -25.37 -28.56
C ALA A 38 17.31 -24.56 -27.31
N MET A 39 18.60 -24.23 -27.17
CA MET A 39 19.11 -23.41 -26.07
C MET A 39 18.60 -21.97 -26.14
N LEU A 40 18.53 -21.37 -27.34
CA LEU A 40 17.97 -20.03 -27.56
C LEU A 40 16.46 -19.97 -27.29
N VAL A 41 15.70 -20.97 -27.75
CA VAL A 41 14.26 -21.07 -27.46
C VAL A 41 14.02 -21.28 -25.97
N GLY A 42 14.80 -22.14 -25.32
CA GLY A 42 14.75 -22.35 -23.88
C GLY A 42 15.07 -21.09 -23.08
N ALA A 43 16.14 -20.38 -23.45
CA ALA A 43 16.52 -19.11 -22.84
C ALA A 43 15.48 -18.01 -23.09
N GLY A 44 14.95 -17.90 -24.31
CA GLY A 44 13.89 -16.96 -24.67
C GLY A 44 12.59 -17.25 -23.91
N TRP A 45 12.19 -18.51 -23.81
CA TRP A 45 11.05 -18.95 -23.01
C TRP A 45 11.24 -18.65 -21.53
N PHE A 46 12.43 -18.95 -20.99
CA PHE A 46 12.78 -18.65 -19.60
C PHE A 46 12.71 -17.14 -19.33
N MET A 47 13.26 -16.32 -20.21
CA MET A 47 13.24 -14.86 -20.12
C MET A 47 11.83 -14.28 -20.26
N LEU A 48 10.96 -14.91 -21.07
CA LEU A 48 9.55 -14.54 -21.18
C LEU A 48 8.73 -14.96 -19.94
N ARG A 49 9.18 -16.00 -19.23
CA ARG A 49 8.53 -16.52 -18.01
C ARG A 49 8.99 -15.76 -16.77
N THR A 50 10.23 -15.28 -16.72
CA THR A 50 10.76 -14.38 -15.67
C THR A 50 10.39 -12.91 -15.91
N ARG A 51 9.16 -12.64 -16.40
CA ARG A 51 8.67 -11.27 -16.64
C ARG A 51 8.86 -10.40 -15.38
N PRO A 52 9.72 -9.37 -15.40
CA PRO A 52 9.99 -8.53 -14.25
C PRO A 52 8.73 -7.85 -13.71
N ASP A 53 7.78 -7.55 -14.60
CA ASP A 53 6.46 -6.99 -14.32
C ASP A 53 5.64 -7.85 -13.32
N THR A 54 5.89 -9.16 -13.24
CA THR A 54 5.23 -10.02 -12.24
C THR A 54 5.88 -9.93 -10.86
N ALA A 55 7.21 -9.84 -10.81
CA ALA A 55 7.97 -9.69 -9.57
C ALA A 55 7.77 -8.29 -8.96
N GLU A 56 7.81 -7.25 -9.79
CA GLU A 56 7.58 -5.86 -9.39
C GLU A 56 6.17 -5.66 -8.84
N ARG A 57 5.14 -6.14 -9.54
CA ARG A 57 3.76 -6.08 -9.04
C ARG A 57 3.56 -6.89 -7.76
N LYS A 58 4.32 -7.97 -7.55
CA LYS A 58 4.29 -8.73 -6.29
C LYS A 58 4.93 -7.92 -5.16
N ALA A 59 6.07 -7.26 -5.43
CA ALA A 59 6.74 -6.38 -4.48
C ALA A 59 5.83 -5.21 -4.07
N LEU A 60 5.21 -4.53 -5.05
CA LEU A 60 4.28 -3.42 -4.79
C LEU A 60 3.08 -3.86 -3.93
N ARG A 61 2.49 -5.04 -4.19
CA ARG A 61 1.43 -5.56 -3.33
C ARG A 61 1.92 -5.83 -1.90
N SER A 62 3.13 -6.33 -1.75
CA SER A 62 3.73 -6.52 -0.42
C SER A 62 3.91 -5.18 0.30
N SER A 63 4.39 -4.14 -0.39
CA SER A 63 4.54 -2.80 0.17
C SER A 63 3.18 -2.21 0.57
N ILE A 64 2.15 -2.35 -0.27
CA ILE A 64 0.79 -1.88 0.06
C ILE A 64 0.26 -2.62 1.28
N SER A 65 0.50 -3.93 1.39
CA SER A 65 0.10 -4.71 2.57
C SER A 65 0.77 -4.18 3.84
N LEU A 66 2.08 -3.91 3.79
CA LEU A 66 2.83 -3.39 4.92
C LEU A 66 2.29 -2.03 5.38
N SER A 67 2.03 -1.11 4.45
CA SER A 67 1.45 0.20 4.79
C SER A 67 -0.01 0.09 5.26
N ALA A 68 -0.74 -0.95 4.83
CA ALA A 68 -2.08 -1.24 5.35
C ALA A 68 -2.03 -1.79 6.78
N ASP A 69 -0.99 -2.56 7.12
CA ASP A 69 -0.74 -3.03 8.48
C ASP A 69 -0.47 -1.84 9.42
N ASP A 70 0.27 -0.82 8.97
CA ASP A 70 0.47 0.43 9.76
C ASP A 70 -0.87 1.13 10.10
N ILE A 71 -1.85 1.11 9.19
CA ILE A 71 -3.20 1.63 9.45
C ILE A 71 -3.91 0.76 10.48
N GLN A 72 -3.81 -0.56 10.32
CA GLN A 72 -4.45 -1.54 11.20
C GLN A 72 -3.90 -1.46 12.62
N ASP A 73 -2.61 -1.21 12.79
CA ASP A 73 -1.95 -1.05 14.08
C ASP A 73 -2.50 0.15 14.85
N VAL A 74 -2.71 1.31 14.20
CA VAL A 74 -3.30 2.48 14.86
C VAL A 74 -4.77 2.22 15.25
N ILE A 75 -5.53 1.53 14.39
CA ILE A 75 -6.90 1.13 14.71
C ILE A 75 -6.91 0.19 15.92
N ALA A 76 -6.02 -0.80 15.95
CA ALA A 76 -5.91 -1.76 17.05
C ALA A 76 -5.47 -1.06 18.35
N GLU A 77 -4.54 -0.11 18.29
CA GLU A 77 -4.11 0.67 19.45
C GLU A 77 -5.28 1.47 20.05
N PHE A 78 -6.13 2.05 19.21
CA PHE A 78 -7.34 2.73 19.68
C PHE A 78 -8.37 1.76 20.26
N GLU A 79 -8.61 0.61 19.61
CA GLU A 79 -9.53 -0.42 20.09
C GLU A 79 -9.07 -1.01 21.43
N GLU A 80 -7.77 -1.21 21.61
CA GLU A 80 -7.16 -1.60 22.89
C GLU A 80 -7.40 -0.50 23.94
N PHE A 81 -7.11 0.77 23.61
CA PHE A 81 -7.38 1.88 24.52
C PHE A 81 -8.87 1.96 24.94
N GLU A 82 -9.79 1.71 24.01
CA GLU A 82 -11.24 1.72 24.27
C GLU A 82 -11.68 0.55 25.15
N THR A 83 -11.26 -0.68 24.81
CA THR A 83 -11.87 -1.92 25.33
C THR A 83 -11.05 -2.66 26.37
N SER A 84 -9.75 -2.38 26.47
CA SER A 84 -8.84 -3.10 27.37
C SER A 84 -9.30 -3.05 28.83
N THR A 85 -9.06 -4.15 29.53
CA THR A 85 -9.31 -4.30 30.96
C THR A 85 -8.03 -4.20 31.78
N GLU A 86 -6.88 -4.00 31.12
CA GLU A 86 -5.60 -3.80 31.80
C GLU A 86 -5.63 -2.52 32.64
N ALA A 87 -5.00 -2.58 33.81
CA ALA A 87 -5.01 -1.47 34.78
C ALA A 87 -4.41 -0.18 34.19
N GLU A 88 -3.39 -0.30 33.34
CA GLU A 88 -2.75 0.84 32.68
C GLU A 88 -3.69 1.52 31.67
N SER A 89 -4.28 0.75 30.76
CA SER A 89 -5.26 1.24 29.78
C SER A 89 -6.51 1.82 30.46
N LEU A 90 -6.98 1.20 31.55
CA LEU A 90 -8.10 1.70 32.35
C LEU A 90 -7.76 3.05 33.01
N ALA A 91 -6.59 3.15 33.65
CA ALA A 91 -6.12 4.41 34.23
C ALA A 91 -5.97 5.48 33.15
N ASP A 92 -5.47 5.09 31.97
CA ASP A 92 -5.26 6.00 30.87
C ASP A 92 -6.56 6.59 30.31
N ARG A 93 -7.57 5.75 30.07
CA ARG A 93 -8.87 6.21 29.58
C ARG A 93 -9.71 6.94 30.63
N THR A 94 -9.44 6.78 31.92
CA THR A 94 -10.25 7.39 32.98
C THR A 94 -9.59 8.61 33.62
N LEU A 95 -8.30 8.55 33.92
CA LEU A 95 -7.58 9.57 34.68
C LEU A 95 -6.84 10.55 33.78
N TYR A 96 -6.29 10.09 32.66
CA TYR A 96 -5.42 10.92 31.82
C TYR A 96 -6.11 11.46 30.58
N ARG A 97 -6.86 10.61 29.86
CA ARG A 97 -7.39 10.94 28.52
C ARG A 97 -8.85 10.53 28.29
N PRO A 98 -9.78 10.84 29.22
CA PRO A 98 -11.19 10.49 29.05
C PRO A 98 -11.86 11.17 27.85
N ALA A 99 -11.38 12.35 27.44
CA ALA A 99 -11.92 13.08 26.30
C ALA A 99 -11.82 12.33 24.95
N LEU A 100 -10.92 11.34 24.81
CA LEU A 100 -10.82 10.54 23.57
C LEU A 100 -12.04 9.65 23.33
N LEU A 101 -12.72 9.22 24.41
CA LEU A 101 -13.91 8.37 24.35
C LEU A 101 -15.22 9.17 24.35
N ASP A 102 -15.13 10.48 24.56
CA ASP A 102 -16.30 11.35 24.52
C ASP A 102 -16.54 11.85 23.10
N LEU A 103 -17.57 11.31 22.45
CA LEU A 103 -17.98 11.68 21.10
C LEU A 103 -18.57 13.09 21.03
N ASP A 104 -18.96 13.68 22.17
CA ASP A 104 -19.49 15.03 22.25
C ASP A 104 -18.39 16.07 22.54
N CYS A 105 -17.12 15.65 22.65
CA CYS A 105 -16.00 16.56 22.85
C CYS A 105 -15.77 17.43 21.60
N SER A 106 -15.85 18.76 21.76
CA SER A 106 -15.71 19.72 20.66
C SER A 106 -14.26 20.02 20.26
N HIS A 107 -13.27 19.32 20.84
CA HIS A 107 -11.86 19.61 20.58
C HIS A 107 -11.47 19.18 19.14
N PRO A 108 -11.00 20.10 18.27
CA PRO A 108 -10.80 19.83 16.84
C PRO A 108 -9.87 18.65 16.53
N ALA A 109 -8.81 18.45 17.32
CA ALA A 109 -7.88 17.34 17.10
C ALA A 109 -8.49 15.96 17.43
N ILE A 110 -9.43 15.88 18.37
CA ILE A 110 -10.08 14.63 18.76
C ILE A 110 -11.13 14.27 17.70
N ASP A 111 -11.94 15.24 17.28
CA ASP A 111 -12.90 15.08 16.19
C ASP A 111 -12.23 14.68 14.87
N ALA A 112 -11.13 15.35 14.50
CA ALA A 112 -10.36 15.01 13.31
C ALA A 112 -9.83 13.57 13.32
N PHE A 113 -9.38 13.08 14.48
CA PHE A 113 -8.94 11.68 14.62
C PHE A 113 -10.10 10.70 14.41
N HIS A 114 -11.26 10.93 15.03
CA HIS A 114 -12.44 10.07 14.84
C HIS A 114 -12.92 10.05 13.39
N TYR A 115 -12.85 11.20 12.71
CA TYR A 115 -13.13 11.29 11.27
C TYR A 115 -12.15 10.44 10.44
N GLU A 116 -10.84 10.60 10.65
CA GLU A 116 -9.82 9.81 9.93
C GLU A 116 -9.91 8.32 10.27
N LEU A 117 -10.19 7.95 11.52
CA LEU A 117 -10.39 6.57 11.96
C LEU A 117 -11.55 5.90 11.20
N ALA A 118 -12.69 6.58 11.09
CA ALA A 118 -13.83 6.10 10.31
C ALA A 118 -13.49 5.99 8.81
N GLY A 119 -12.74 6.95 8.27
CA GLY A 119 -12.22 6.94 6.90
C GLY A 119 -11.30 5.75 6.62
N ALA A 120 -10.34 5.51 7.51
CA ALA A 120 -9.36 4.44 7.44
C ALA A 120 -10.00 3.05 7.49
N ARG A 121 -10.95 2.82 8.40
CA ARG A 121 -11.73 1.56 8.46
C ARG A 121 -12.46 1.27 7.14
N ARG A 122 -13.06 2.30 6.53
CA ARG A 122 -13.72 2.16 5.21
C ARG A 122 -12.72 1.93 4.08
N PHE A 123 -11.54 2.55 4.16
CA PHE A 123 -10.48 2.39 3.18
C PHE A 123 -9.92 0.96 3.19
N LEU A 124 -9.53 0.42 4.35
CA LEU A 124 -8.99 -0.93 4.47
C LEU A 124 -9.95 -2.00 3.93
N ARG A 125 -11.25 -1.88 4.23
CA ARG A 125 -12.28 -2.78 3.71
C ARG A 125 -12.29 -2.82 2.17
N ARG A 126 -12.08 -1.68 1.51
CA ARG A 126 -12.03 -1.58 0.04
C ARG A 126 -10.67 -1.96 -0.52
N LEU A 127 -9.59 -1.70 0.22
CA LEU A 127 -8.21 -1.98 -0.20
C LEU A 127 -8.00 -3.48 -0.43
N ASN A 128 -8.48 -4.32 0.48
CA ASN A 128 -8.34 -5.78 0.37
C ASN A 128 -8.98 -6.34 -0.92
N ILE A 129 -10.11 -5.76 -1.35
CA ILE A 129 -10.77 -6.14 -2.61
C ILE A 129 -9.93 -5.66 -3.81
N ARG A 130 -9.42 -4.43 -3.74
CA ARG A 130 -8.70 -3.78 -4.84
C ARG A 130 -7.32 -4.41 -5.09
N ILE A 131 -6.54 -4.67 -4.05
CA ILE A 131 -5.15 -5.17 -4.18
C ILE A 131 -5.06 -6.54 -4.87
N HIS A 132 -6.09 -7.37 -4.72
CA HIS A 132 -6.21 -8.69 -5.33
C HIS A 132 -6.92 -8.69 -6.69
N ALA A 133 -7.38 -7.53 -7.18
CA ALA A 133 -8.05 -7.44 -8.46
C ALA A 133 -7.12 -7.88 -9.61
N HIS A 134 -7.62 -8.77 -10.47
CA HIS A 134 -6.90 -9.22 -11.66
C HIS A 134 -6.76 -8.06 -12.66
N GLY A 135 -5.62 -7.97 -13.33
CA GLY A 135 -5.39 -7.00 -14.42
C GLY A 135 -4.89 -5.62 -13.99
N MET A 136 -4.69 -5.34 -12.69
CA MET A 136 -4.16 -4.04 -12.26
C MET A 136 -2.72 -3.81 -12.78
N ARG A 137 -2.48 -2.65 -13.41
CA ARG A 137 -1.17 -2.27 -13.94
C ARG A 137 -0.25 -1.80 -12.82
N THR A 138 1.05 -1.80 -13.08
CA THR A 138 2.10 -1.38 -12.12
C THR A 138 1.88 0.06 -11.64
N GLN A 139 1.58 0.99 -12.55
CA GLN A 139 1.27 2.38 -12.21
C GLN A 139 0.03 2.54 -11.30
N ASP A 140 -0.98 1.70 -11.48
CA ASP A 140 -2.18 1.74 -10.63
C ASP A 140 -1.86 1.21 -9.21
N LEU A 141 -0.96 0.24 -9.09
CA LEU A 141 -0.43 -0.24 -7.80
C LEU A 141 0.45 0.80 -7.11
N GLU A 142 1.31 1.50 -7.82
CA GLU A 142 2.11 2.60 -7.27
C GLU A 142 1.23 3.74 -6.74
N ALA A 143 0.20 4.12 -7.50
CA ALA A 143 -0.76 5.12 -7.05
C ALA A 143 -1.51 4.65 -5.79
N LEU A 144 -1.87 3.35 -5.74
CA LEU A 144 -2.52 2.76 -4.57
C LEU A 144 -1.59 2.73 -3.35
N LEU A 145 -0.31 2.39 -3.54
CA LEU A 145 0.72 2.44 -2.50
C LEU A 145 0.83 3.85 -1.91
N ARG A 146 1.01 4.86 -2.77
CA ARG A 146 1.13 6.26 -2.32
C ARG A 146 -0.08 6.72 -1.50
N VAL A 147 -1.30 6.35 -1.93
CA VAL A 147 -2.52 6.70 -1.17
C VAL A 147 -2.59 5.93 0.15
N THR A 148 -2.11 4.69 0.19
CA THR A 148 -2.08 3.88 1.43
C THR A 148 -1.08 4.47 2.42
N ASP A 149 0.13 4.81 1.97
CA ASP A 149 1.17 5.45 2.78
C ASP A 149 0.68 6.78 3.36
N GLU A 150 0.05 7.61 2.53
CA GLU A 150 -0.46 8.91 2.98
C GLU A 150 -1.56 8.74 4.03
N ARG A 151 -2.47 7.77 3.85
CA ARG A 151 -3.52 7.49 4.84
C ARG A 151 -2.98 6.93 6.14
N ALA A 152 -1.96 6.08 6.09
CA ALA A 152 -1.27 5.59 7.27
C ALA A 152 -0.65 6.75 8.06
N ARG A 153 0.03 7.65 7.36
CA ARG A 153 0.66 8.85 7.93
C ARG A 153 -0.38 9.79 8.56
N GLU A 154 -1.42 10.17 7.82
CA GLU A 154 -2.50 11.05 8.29
C GLU A 154 -3.19 10.49 9.54
N LEU A 155 -3.53 9.20 9.53
CA LEU A 155 -4.17 8.55 10.68
C LEU A 155 -3.25 8.55 11.90
N LYS A 156 -1.97 8.19 11.73
CA LYS A 156 -1.00 8.17 12.82
C LYS A 156 -0.75 9.55 13.42
N GLU A 157 -0.65 10.58 12.57
CA GLU A 157 -0.47 11.96 13.01
C GLU A 157 -1.69 12.48 13.78
N SER A 158 -2.90 12.22 13.26
CA SER A 158 -4.14 12.59 13.92
C SER A 158 -4.30 11.89 15.28
N TRP A 159 -3.93 10.61 15.37
CA TRP A 159 -3.93 9.86 16.63
C TRP A 159 -3.02 10.47 17.70
N LEU A 160 -1.77 10.77 17.34
CA LEU A 160 -0.82 11.41 18.25
C LEU A 160 -1.24 12.83 18.63
N ALA A 161 -1.89 13.57 17.72
CA ALA A 161 -2.43 14.89 18.02
C ALA A 161 -3.60 14.80 19.01
N ALA A 162 -4.52 13.85 18.79
CA ALA A 162 -5.66 13.59 19.67
C ALA A 162 -5.23 13.15 21.07
N ARG A 163 -4.30 12.18 21.20
CA ARG A 163 -3.75 11.75 22.50
C ARG A 163 -3.16 12.93 23.29
N ARG A 164 -2.35 13.77 22.63
CA ARG A 164 -1.77 14.96 23.26
C ARG A 164 -2.81 15.98 23.66
N ALA A 165 -3.83 16.20 22.82
CA ALA A 165 -4.94 17.10 23.12
C ALA A 165 -5.74 16.62 24.33
N ALA A 166 -6.16 15.36 24.33
CA ALA A 166 -6.89 14.77 25.44
C ALA A 166 -6.11 14.81 26.75
N PHE A 167 -4.79 14.59 26.70
CA PHE A 167 -3.95 14.71 27.90
C PHE A 167 -3.89 16.14 28.45
N ARG A 168 -3.81 17.15 27.57
CA ARG A 168 -3.84 18.58 27.99
C ARG A 168 -5.20 18.98 28.56
N LEU A 169 -6.27 18.44 28.01
CA LEU A 169 -7.61 18.65 28.52
C LEU A 169 -7.75 18.03 29.93
N GLY A 170 -7.21 16.82 30.12
CA GLY A 170 -7.28 16.10 31.38
C GLY A 170 -8.71 15.65 31.71
N PRO A 171 -8.98 15.21 32.96
CA PRO A 171 -10.28 14.67 33.34
C PRO A 171 -11.39 15.73 33.43
N ASP A 172 -11.06 16.99 33.72
CA ASP A 172 -12.03 18.08 33.92
C ASP A 172 -12.42 18.82 32.61
N TYR A 173 -12.21 18.18 31.46
CA TYR A 173 -12.39 18.81 30.15
C TYR A 173 -13.81 19.32 29.90
N ARG A 174 -14.84 18.65 30.46
CA ARG A 174 -16.24 19.07 30.32
C ARG A 174 -16.54 20.39 31.01
N THR A 175 -15.96 20.64 32.18
CA THR A 175 -16.15 21.91 32.90
C THR A 175 -15.49 23.05 32.13
N ARG A 176 -14.29 22.81 31.61
CA ARG A 176 -13.51 23.81 30.89
C ARG A 176 -14.14 24.20 29.54
N GLN A 177 -14.83 23.26 28.88
CA GLN A 177 -15.57 23.53 27.64
C GLN A 177 -16.79 24.44 27.86
N ILE A 178 -17.47 24.32 29.01
CA ILE A 178 -18.61 25.18 29.37
C ILE A 178 -18.16 26.62 29.62
N ASP A 179 -16.98 26.80 30.23
CA ASP A 179 -16.41 28.12 30.50
C ASP A 179 -15.97 28.85 29.21
N ASP A 180 -15.55 28.12 28.17
CA ASP A 180 -15.15 28.69 26.87
C ASP A 180 -16.36 29.07 25.98
N GLU A 181 -17.56 28.55 26.26
CA GLU A 181 -18.80 28.84 25.52
C GLU A 181 -19.62 30.01 26.10
N ASN A 182 -19.24 30.54 27.27
CA ASN A 182 -19.98 31.56 28.02
C ASN A 182 -19.30 32.94 27.99
#